data_AF-M9LC44-F1
#
_entry.id   AF-M9LC44-F1
#
_cell.length_a   1.000
_cell.length_b   1.000
_cell.length_c   1.000
_cell.angle_alpha   90.00
_cell.angle_beta   90.00
_cell.angle_gamma   90.00
#
_symmetry.space_group_name_H-M   'P 1'
#
loop_
_entity.id
_entity.type
_entity.pdbx_description
1 polymer ?
#
loop_
_entity_poly.entity_id
_entity_poly.type
_entity_poly.pdbx_seq_one_letter_code
_entity_poly.pdbx_strand_id
1 'polypeptide(L)'
;MIIQRNNDIMVRIPKFNLSDVIDGALDTPHPAFIVGGKEVPGIWVSKYQNIIVGSKAYSLPFQQPAVNVDYDQAREACESKGPGWHLISNAEWAAIALWAKKNGTLPRGNNNRGGDHSHDDE
;
A
#
# COMPACT_ATOMS: atom_id res chain seq x y z
N MET A 1 -13.88 -11.02 -26.02
CA MET A 1 -14.77 -10.79 -24.85
C MET A 1 -14.02 -9.88 -23.89
N ILE A 2 -14.27 -8.57 -23.96
CA ILE A 2 -13.58 -7.58 -23.10
C ILE A 2 -14.46 -7.38 -21.86
N ILE A 3 -14.10 -8.04 -20.76
CA ILE A 3 -14.74 -7.78 -19.47
C ILE A 3 -14.00 -6.59 -18.85
N GLN A 4 -14.43 -5.37 -19.16
CA GLN A 4 -13.93 -4.18 -18.48
C GLN A 4 -14.84 -3.89 -17.28
N ARG A 5 -14.57 -4.57 -16.15
CA ARG A 5 -15.02 -4.20 -14.81
C ARG A 5 -13.90 -4.51 -13.81
N ASN A 6 -12.78 -3.79 -13.89
CA ASN A 6 -11.69 -3.96 -12.93
C ASN A 6 -11.74 -2.83 -11.92
N ASN A 7 -12.51 -3.04 -10.84
CA ASN A 7 -12.40 -2.21 -9.64
C ASN A 7 -11.14 -2.62 -8.88
N ASP A 8 -10.31 -1.66 -8.50
CA ASP A 8 -9.20 -1.91 -7.57
C ASP A 8 -9.68 -2.44 -6.23
N ILE A 9 -8.93 -3.39 -5.69
CA ILE A 9 -9.14 -3.86 -4.33
C ILE A 9 -8.22 -3.08 -3.40
N MET A 10 -8.82 -2.15 -2.66
CA MET A 10 -8.12 -1.26 -1.74
C MET A 10 -8.45 -1.61 -0.29
N VAL A 11 -7.51 -1.36 0.62
CA VAL A 11 -7.67 -1.48 2.07
C VAL A 11 -7.64 -0.08 2.66
N ARG A 12 -8.66 0.25 3.45
CA ARG A 12 -8.69 1.51 4.19
C ARG A 12 -7.86 1.39 5.46
N ILE A 13 -6.91 2.28 5.64
CA ILE A 13 -6.18 2.46 6.90
C ILE A 13 -6.79 3.69 7.60
N PRO A 14 -7.48 3.52 8.75
CA PRO A 14 -8.02 4.65 9.49
C PRO A 14 -6.90 5.53 10.05
N LYS A 15 -7.15 6.83 10.22
CA LYS A 15 -6.21 7.75 10.85
C LYS A 15 -5.84 7.30 12.27
N PHE A 16 -4.57 7.49 12.61
CA PHE A 16 -4.02 7.30 13.96
C PHE A 16 -2.90 8.33 14.22
N ASN A 17 -2.56 8.50 15.50
CA ASN A 17 -1.49 9.36 15.98
C ASN A 17 -0.17 8.59 16.16
N LEU A 18 0.96 9.29 16.18
CA LEU A 18 2.28 8.66 16.41
C LEU A 18 2.33 7.90 17.75
N SER A 19 1.72 8.47 18.80
CA SER A 19 1.54 7.87 20.12
C SER A 19 0.82 6.51 20.09
N ASP A 20 -0.07 6.27 19.12
CA ASP A 20 -0.81 5.00 19.00
C ASP A 20 0.11 3.85 18.58
N VAL A 21 1.22 4.13 17.87
CA VAL A 21 2.08 3.11 17.26
C VAL A 21 3.54 3.16 17.70
N ILE A 22 3.98 4.23 18.36
CA ILE A 22 5.34 4.40 18.89
C ILE A 22 5.24 4.83 20.36
N ASP A 23 5.75 3.99 21.26
CA ASP A 23 5.74 4.28 22.68
C ASP A 23 6.62 5.51 22.99
N GLY A 24 6.05 6.48 23.72
CA GLY A 24 6.73 7.73 24.08
C GLY A 24 6.75 8.80 22.97
N ALA A 25 6.10 8.57 21.82
CA ALA A 25 5.96 9.59 20.78
C ALA A 25 4.90 10.65 21.14
N LEU A 26 4.94 11.78 20.42
CA LEU A 26 3.96 12.85 20.56
C LEU A 26 2.57 12.41 20.11
N ASP A 27 1.54 12.89 20.80
CA ASP A 27 0.13 12.66 20.44
C ASP A 27 -0.29 13.59 19.29
N THR A 28 0.24 13.30 18.10
CA THR A 28 0.02 14.07 16.88
C THR A 28 -0.25 13.13 15.70
N PRO A 29 -1.04 13.53 14.68
CA PRO A 29 -1.35 12.67 13.55
C PRO A 29 -0.10 12.14 12.84
N HIS A 30 -0.10 10.86 12.48
CA HIS A 30 0.97 10.30 11.65
C HIS A 30 1.03 11.04 10.29
N PRO A 31 2.21 11.38 9.74
CA PRO A 31 2.34 12.17 8.49
C PRO A 31 1.56 11.63 7.28
N ALA A 32 1.34 10.32 7.22
CA ALA A 32 0.51 9.66 6.20
C ALA A 32 -0.92 10.22 6.10
N PHE A 33 -1.43 10.81 7.18
CA PHE A 33 -2.79 11.36 7.24
C PHE A 33 -2.84 12.88 7.04
N ILE A 34 -1.73 13.50 6.64
CA ILE A 34 -1.65 14.93 6.32
C ILE A 34 -1.46 15.10 4.81
N VAL A 35 -2.52 15.45 4.09
CA VAL A 35 -2.51 15.64 2.63
C VAL A 35 -2.69 17.13 2.33
N GLY A 36 -1.68 17.77 1.72
CA GLY A 36 -1.71 19.20 1.42
C GLY A 36 -1.89 20.08 2.67
N GLY A 37 -1.33 19.66 3.80
CA GLY A 37 -1.45 20.37 5.09
C GLY A 37 -2.78 20.16 5.81
N LYS A 38 -3.68 19.29 5.29
CA LYS A 38 -4.96 18.97 5.92
C LYS A 38 -4.98 17.53 6.41
N GLU A 39 -5.55 17.33 7.58
CA GLU A 39 -5.83 15.99 8.09
C GLU A 39 -6.90 15.28 7.25
N VAL A 40 -6.66 14.01 6.94
CA VAL A 40 -7.64 13.11 6.31
C VAL A 40 -8.05 12.01 7.28
N PRO A 41 -9.30 11.51 7.25
CA PRO A 41 -9.78 10.51 8.21
C PRO A 41 -9.20 9.10 8.00
N GLY A 42 -8.42 8.91 6.95
CA GLY A 42 -7.76 7.66 6.58
C GLY A 42 -7.22 7.71 5.16
N ILE A 43 -6.46 6.69 4.79
CA ILE A 43 -5.88 6.49 3.45
C ILE A 43 -6.36 5.15 2.87
N TRP A 44 -6.20 4.99 1.57
CA TRP A 44 -6.51 3.74 0.86
C TRP A 44 -5.25 3.21 0.21
N VAL A 45 -4.93 1.94 0.47
CA VAL A 45 -3.72 1.28 -0.04
C VAL A 45 -4.12 0.04 -0.84
N SER A 46 -3.44 -0.21 -1.95
CA SER A 46 -3.61 -1.44 -2.74
C SER A 46 -3.51 -2.68 -1.85
N LYS A 47 -4.47 -3.60 -1.95
CA LYS A 47 -4.44 -4.87 -1.19
C LYS A 47 -3.38 -5.84 -1.72
N TYR A 48 -3.18 -5.83 -3.03
CA TYR A 48 -2.25 -6.69 -3.77
C TYR A 48 -1.19 -5.84 -4.46
N GLN A 49 -0.02 -6.42 -4.73
CA GLN A 49 0.96 -5.83 -5.64
C GLN A 49 0.30 -5.53 -6.99
N ASN A 50 0.52 -4.33 -7.50
CA ASN A 50 -0.21 -3.85 -8.67
C ASN A 50 0.25 -4.57 -9.95
N ILE A 51 -0.70 -4.76 -10.87
CA ILE A 51 -0.42 -5.02 -12.28
C ILE A 51 -0.59 -3.74 -13.09
N ILE A 52 -0.10 -3.73 -14.33
CA ILE A 52 -0.35 -2.63 -15.27
C ILE A 52 -1.18 -3.15 -16.44
N VAL A 53 -2.34 -2.54 -16.67
CA VAL A 53 -3.24 -2.82 -17.79
C VAL A 53 -3.41 -1.55 -18.61
N GLY A 54 -2.89 -1.55 -19.84
CA GLY A 54 -2.72 -0.31 -20.62
C GLY A 54 -1.71 0.60 -19.93
N SER A 55 -2.10 1.82 -19.59
CA SER A 55 -1.27 2.80 -18.86
C SER A 55 -1.64 2.95 -17.38
N LYS A 56 -2.44 2.03 -16.82
CA LYS A 56 -3.00 2.16 -15.46
C LYS A 56 -2.60 1.00 -14.57
N ALA A 57 -2.25 1.31 -13.33
CA ALA A 57 -1.96 0.34 -12.29
C ALA A 57 -3.25 -0.15 -11.59
N TYR A 58 -3.39 -1.46 -11.40
CA TYR A 58 -4.54 -2.06 -10.72
C TYR A 58 -4.13 -3.05 -9.63
N SER A 59 -4.79 -2.97 -8.48
CA SER A 59 -4.65 -3.95 -7.40
C SER A 59 -5.68 -5.06 -7.54
N LEU A 60 -5.25 -6.24 -8.00
CA LEU A 60 -6.13 -7.37 -8.32
C LEU A 60 -5.58 -8.69 -7.74
N PRO A 61 -6.45 -9.63 -7.34
CA PRO A 61 -6.04 -10.91 -6.80
C PRO A 61 -5.60 -11.87 -7.92
N PHE A 62 -4.68 -12.79 -7.58
CA PHE A 62 -4.24 -13.88 -8.46
C PHE A 62 -3.67 -13.44 -9.81
N GLN A 63 -3.07 -12.24 -9.86
CA GLN A 63 -2.39 -11.73 -11.04
C GLN A 63 -0.87 -11.78 -10.85
N GLN A 64 -0.13 -11.88 -11.94
CA GLN A 64 1.32 -11.68 -11.93
C GLN A 64 1.62 -10.19 -11.74
N PRO A 65 2.32 -9.78 -10.67
CA PRO A 65 2.67 -8.38 -10.43
C PRO A 65 3.45 -7.78 -11.60
N ALA A 66 3.30 -6.47 -11.80
CA ALA A 66 4.14 -5.75 -12.74
C ALA A 66 5.60 -5.79 -12.28
N VAL A 67 6.51 -6.13 -13.19
CA VAL A 67 7.96 -6.22 -12.95
C VAL A 67 8.70 -5.44 -14.04
N ASN A 68 9.98 -5.13 -13.81
CA ASN A 68 10.81 -4.33 -14.73
C ASN A 68 10.20 -2.94 -15.03
N VAL A 69 9.61 -2.32 -14.01
CA VAL A 69 9.02 -0.97 -14.06
C VAL A 69 9.91 -0.04 -13.26
N ASP A 70 10.31 1.08 -13.85
CA ASP A 70 11.05 2.11 -13.13
C ASP A 70 10.14 3.01 -12.28
N TYR A 71 10.73 3.92 -11.51
CA TYR A 71 9.98 4.79 -10.61
C TYR A 71 8.99 5.70 -11.35
N ASP A 72 9.40 6.32 -12.46
CA ASP A 72 8.57 7.28 -13.18
C ASP A 72 7.41 6.58 -13.87
N GLN A 73 7.65 5.41 -14.46
CA GLN A 73 6.61 4.56 -15.03
C GLN A 73 5.60 4.09 -13.97
N ALA A 74 6.08 3.68 -12.79
CA ALA A 74 5.20 3.27 -11.69
C ALA A 74 4.33 4.43 -11.19
N ARG A 75 4.93 5.62 -11.05
CA ARG A 75 4.23 6.85 -10.67
C ARG A 75 3.16 7.22 -11.69
N GLU A 76 3.54 7.33 -12.97
CA GLU A 76 2.62 7.65 -14.06
C GLU A 76 1.47 6.65 -14.14
N ALA A 77 1.76 5.35 -14.03
CA ALA A 77 0.73 4.31 -14.08
C ALA A 77 -0.28 4.40 -12.92
N CYS A 78 0.15 4.84 -11.74
CA CYS A 78 -0.75 5.04 -10.61
C CYS A 78 -1.57 6.34 -10.76
N GLU A 79 -0.92 7.44 -11.12
CA GLU A 79 -1.56 8.77 -11.25
C GLU A 79 -2.50 8.88 -12.46
N SER A 80 -2.29 8.09 -13.53
CA SER A 80 -3.14 8.08 -14.73
C SER A 80 -4.59 7.66 -14.49
N LYS A 81 -4.88 7.15 -13.29
CA LYS A 81 -6.23 6.80 -12.83
C LYS A 81 -7.05 8.03 -12.42
N GLY A 82 -6.41 9.17 -12.26
CA GLY A 82 -7.03 10.47 -11.99
C GLY A 82 -6.78 10.98 -10.57
N PRO A 83 -7.36 12.14 -10.23
CA PRO A 83 -7.13 12.81 -8.95
C PRO A 83 -7.40 11.89 -7.75
N GLY A 84 -6.47 11.89 -6.80
CA GLY A 84 -6.53 11.06 -5.59
C GLY A 84 -5.85 9.70 -5.70
N TRP A 85 -5.40 9.30 -6.90
CA TRP A 85 -4.53 8.14 -7.09
C TRP A 85 -3.07 8.58 -7.19
N HIS A 86 -2.19 7.87 -6.49
CA HIS A 86 -0.75 8.09 -6.50
C HIS A 86 -0.01 6.79 -6.21
N LEU A 87 1.27 6.74 -6.57
CA LEU A 87 2.16 5.67 -6.13
C LEU A 87 2.35 5.79 -4.61
N ILE A 88 2.27 4.68 -3.88
CA ILE A 88 2.37 4.67 -2.42
C ILE A 88 3.59 5.48 -1.93
N SER A 89 3.33 6.39 -1.00
CA SER A 89 4.37 7.23 -0.41
C SER A 89 5.10 6.50 0.73
N ASN A 90 6.31 6.96 1.04
CA ASN A 90 7.05 6.45 2.20
C ASN A 90 6.31 6.69 3.53
N ALA A 91 5.55 7.79 3.65
CA ALA A 91 4.74 8.07 4.83
C ALA A 91 3.64 7.01 5.02
N GLU A 92 2.93 6.66 3.94
CA GLU A 92 1.89 5.62 3.98
C GLU A 92 2.48 4.25 4.27
N TRP A 93 3.64 3.92 3.68
CA TRP A 93 4.35 2.67 3.98
C TRP A 93 4.77 2.59 5.46
N ALA A 94 5.34 3.66 6.02
CA ALA A 94 5.73 3.73 7.41
C ALA A 94 4.53 3.59 8.35
N ALA A 95 3.39 4.20 8.02
CA ALA A 95 2.16 4.08 8.79
C ALA A 95 1.73 2.62 8.94
N ILE A 96 1.68 1.87 7.83
CA ILE A 96 1.28 0.46 7.82
C ILE A 96 2.27 -0.39 8.60
N ALA A 97 3.58 -0.17 8.40
CA ALA A 97 4.62 -0.94 9.07
C ALA A 97 4.60 -0.73 10.60
N LEU A 98 4.44 0.52 11.05
CA LEU A 98 4.34 0.86 12.48
C LEU A 98 3.07 0.29 13.10
N TRP A 99 1.93 0.39 12.40
CA TRP A 99 0.68 -0.23 12.84
C TRP A 99 0.86 -1.74 13.02
N ALA A 100 1.41 -2.42 12.01
CA ALA A 100 1.64 -3.86 12.05
C ALA A 100 2.57 -4.25 13.20
N LYS A 101 3.65 -3.49 13.40
CA LYS A 101 4.57 -3.70 14.53
C LYS A 101 3.87 -3.56 15.88
N LYS A 102 3.10 -2.48 16.08
CA LYS A 102 2.39 -2.22 17.35
C LYS A 102 1.40 -3.34 17.69
N ASN A 103 0.75 -3.90 16.67
CA ASN A 103 -0.26 -4.95 16.83
C ASN A 103 0.32 -6.38 16.82
N GLY A 104 1.65 -6.54 16.69
CA GLY A 104 2.27 -7.86 16.61
C GLY A 104 1.92 -8.64 15.33
N THR A 105 1.53 -7.94 14.26
CA THR A 105 1.09 -8.51 12.98
C THR A 105 2.04 -8.19 11.84
N LEU A 106 3.36 -8.12 12.11
CA LEU A 106 4.34 -7.94 11.04
C LEU A 106 4.17 -9.06 10.01
N PRO A 107 4.05 -8.71 8.71
CA PRO A 107 3.67 -9.69 7.70
C PRO A 107 4.84 -10.63 7.38
N ARG A 108 4.50 -11.89 7.11
CA ARG A 108 5.31 -12.83 6.35
C ARG A 108 5.13 -12.59 4.85
N GLY A 109 5.81 -13.37 4.01
CA GLY A 109 5.57 -13.33 2.58
C GLY A 109 6.53 -14.18 1.76
N ASN A 110 6.32 -14.14 0.44
CA ASN A 110 7.18 -14.82 -0.51
C ASN A 110 8.56 -14.16 -0.55
N ASN A 111 9.49 -14.72 0.22
CA ASN A 111 10.89 -14.31 0.29
C ASN A 111 11.83 -15.45 -0.16
N ASN A 112 11.28 -16.59 -0.60
CA ASN A 112 12.00 -17.77 -1.07
C ASN A 112 11.28 -18.47 -2.24
N ARG A 113 11.34 -17.88 -3.45
CA ARG A 113 10.91 -18.51 -4.72
C ARG A 113 9.51 -19.15 -4.71
N GLY A 114 8.57 -18.56 -3.99
CA GLY A 114 7.22 -19.10 -3.79
C GLY A 114 6.87 -19.37 -2.33
N GLY A 115 7.88 -19.54 -1.47
CA GLY A 115 7.71 -19.79 -0.03
C GLY A 115 8.33 -18.71 0.86
N ASP A 116 8.35 -18.98 2.17
CA ASP A 116 8.97 -18.17 3.20
C ASP A 116 10.12 -18.95 3.86
N HIS A 117 11.36 -18.45 3.76
CA HIS A 117 12.57 -19.09 4.33
C HIS A 117 12.49 -19.33 5.85
N SER A 118 11.62 -18.64 6.56
CA SER A 118 11.44 -18.81 8.00
C SER A 118 10.41 -19.92 8.34
N HIS A 119 9.73 -20.44 7.33
CA HIS A 119 8.61 -21.40 7.42
C HIS A 119 8.63 -22.30 6.17
N ASP A 120 9.66 -23.13 6.05
CA ASP A 120 9.85 -24.05 4.90
C ASP A 120 8.81 -25.19 4.85
N ASP A 121 7.96 -25.31 5.88
CA ASP A 121 6.89 -26.30 6.01
C ASP A 121 5.55 -25.90 5.35
N GLU A 122 5.43 -24.65 4.91
CA GLU A 122 4.31 -24.14 4.08
C GLU A 122 4.64 -24.16 2.59
#